data_AF-A0A140AYH3-F1
#
_entry.id   AF-A0A140AYH3-F1
#
_cell.length_a   1.000
_cell.length_b   1.000
_cell.length_c   1.000
_cell.angle_alpha   90.00
_cell.angle_beta   90.00
_cell.angle_gamma   90.00
#
_symmetry.space_group_name_H-M   'P 1'
#
loop_
_entity.id
_entity.type
_entity.pdbx_description
1 polymer ?
#
loop_
_entity_poly.entity_id
_entity_poly.type
_entity_poly.pdbx_seq_one_letter_code
_entity_poly.pdbx_strand_id
1 'polypeptide(L)'
;TTLANRGAAQANDGPTAQVYSEANAEKNVALNTLLAGGTYVRSGADDDLTVSQLPSKPVTVFFLCNKEPGPGVGCWIGVDVAAQPPLG
;
A
#
# COMPACT_ATOMS: atom_id res chain seq x y z
N THR A 1 -21.73 -8.51 -0.91
CA THR A 1 -21.39 -7.22 -1.55
C THR A 1 -21.30 -6.21 -0.41
N THR A 2 -20.20 -5.53 -0.12
CA THR A 2 -19.17 -4.92 -0.97
C THR A 2 -17.91 -4.74 -0.11
N LEU A 3 -16.78 -5.41 -0.42
CA LEU A 3 -15.51 -5.06 0.22
C LEU A 3 -14.95 -3.81 -0.49
N ALA A 4 -15.08 -2.64 0.13
CA ALA A 4 -14.41 -1.43 -0.34
C ALA A 4 -13.79 -0.67 0.83
N ASN A 5 -12.60 -1.11 1.23
CA ASN A 5 -11.47 -0.21 1.36
C ASN A 5 -10.32 -0.87 0.61
N ARG A 6 -9.67 -0.15 -0.30
CA ARG A 6 -8.57 -0.64 -1.14
C ARG A 6 -7.53 0.45 -1.20
N GLY A 7 -6.42 0.27 -0.52
CA GLY A 7 -5.49 1.32 -0.11
C GLY A 7 -5.95 2.08 1.14
N ALA A 8 -5.38 3.25 1.39
CA ALA A 8 -5.87 4.19 2.39
C ALA A 8 -7.37 4.49 2.23
N ALA A 9 -8.00 5.01 3.27
CA ALA A 9 -9.40 5.49 3.21
C ALA A 9 -9.70 6.48 2.05
N GLN A 10 -8.66 7.03 1.40
CA GLN A 10 -8.74 7.95 0.25
C GLN A 10 -7.94 7.46 -0.97
N ALA A 11 -7.71 6.15 -1.12
CA ALA A 11 -6.83 5.63 -2.16
C ALA A 11 -7.21 6.13 -3.55
N ASN A 12 -6.20 6.65 -4.24
CA ASN A 12 -6.17 7.07 -5.63
C ASN A 12 -5.16 6.22 -6.40
N ASP A 13 -5.21 6.24 -7.72
CA ASP A 13 -4.23 5.55 -8.54
C ASP A 13 -2.97 6.40 -8.74
N GLY A 14 -1.88 5.74 -9.11
CA GLY A 14 -0.61 6.36 -9.46
C GLY A 14 0.43 6.33 -8.34
N PRO A 15 1.56 7.04 -8.52
CA PRO A 15 2.66 7.07 -7.55
C PRO A 15 2.32 7.83 -6.26
N THR A 16 1.28 8.67 -6.27
CA THR A 16 0.81 9.41 -5.09
C THR A 16 -0.37 8.74 -4.40
N ALA A 17 -0.66 7.49 -4.75
CA ALA A 17 -1.68 6.67 -4.12
C ALA A 17 -1.54 6.71 -2.60
N GLN A 18 -2.63 7.00 -1.89
CA GLN A 18 -2.62 6.95 -0.43
C GLN A 18 -2.58 5.50 0.06
N VAL A 19 -1.62 5.19 0.92
CA VAL A 19 -1.36 3.87 1.53
C VAL A 19 -1.10 4.03 3.02
N TYR A 20 -0.97 2.92 3.74
CA TYR A 20 -0.61 2.92 5.16
C TYR A 20 0.87 2.53 5.33
N SER A 21 1.57 3.19 6.26
CA SER A 21 2.93 2.82 6.66
C SER A 21 2.98 1.72 7.71
N GLU A 22 1.88 1.50 8.42
CA GLU A 22 1.75 0.53 9.51
C GLU A 22 0.34 -0.07 9.48
N ALA A 23 0.20 -1.35 9.87
CA ALA A 23 -1.11 -1.96 10.05
C ALA A 23 -1.87 -1.30 11.21
N ASN A 24 -3.19 -1.16 11.09
CA ASN A 24 -4.07 -0.50 12.07
C ASN A 24 -3.75 0.99 12.31
N ALA A 25 -2.90 1.62 11.50
CA ALA A 25 -2.71 3.05 11.55
C ALA A 25 -3.91 3.78 10.94
N GLU A 26 -4.39 4.83 11.60
CA GLU A 26 -5.41 5.72 11.03
C GLU A 26 -4.81 6.77 10.09
N LYS A 27 -3.47 6.77 9.94
CA LYS A 27 -2.73 7.76 9.16
C LYS A 27 -2.31 7.20 7.81
N ASN A 28 -2.76 7.89 6.76
CA ASN A 28 -2.38 7.61 5.38
C ASN A 28 -1.10 8.38 5.01
N VAL A 29 -0.31 7.83 4.10
CA VAL A 29 0.85 8.48 3.47
C VAL A 29 0.81 8.26 1.96
N ALA A 30 1.43 9.14 1.19
CA ALA A 30 1.55 8.95 -0.26
C ALA A 30 2.57 7.84 -0.58
N LEU A 31 2.25 6.94 -1.50
CA LEU A 31 3.05 5.76 -1.85
C LEU A 31 4.50 6.14 -2.21
N ASN A 32 4.70 7.16 -3.04
CA ASN A 32 6.03 7.64 -3.43
C ASN A 32 6.93 8.11 -2.28
N THR A 33 6.37 8.38 -1.09
CA THR A 33 7.16 8.71 0.10
C THR A 33 7.76 7.47 0.76
N LEU A 34 7.15 6.29 0.56
CA LEU A 34 7.64 5.00 1.04
C LEU A 34 8.42 4.26 -0.07
N LEU A 35 7.85 4.20 -1.27
CA LEU A 35 8.37 3.53 -2.45
C LEU A 35 8.41 4.51 -3.62
N ALA A 36 9.54 5.20 -3.79
CA ALA A 36 9.70 6.19 -4.87
C ALA A 36 9.44 5.61 -6.28
N GLY A 37 9.80 4.34 -6.51
CA GLY A 37 9.51 3.61 -7.75
C GLY A 37 8.18 2.85 -7.76
N GLY A 38 7.34 3.03 -6.74
CA GLY A 38 6.05 2.37 -6.57
C GLY A 38 4.93 3.06 -7.35
N THR A 39 4.05 2.28 -7.95
CA THR A 39 2.81 2.76 -8.57
C THR A 39 1.69 1.78 -8.26
N TYR A 40 0.59 2.29 -7.72
CA TYR A 40 -0.58 1.49 -7.37
C TYR A 40 -1.74 1.83 -8.30
N VAL A 41 -2.44 0.82 -8.81
CA VAL A 41 -3.60 0.98 -9.69
C VAL A 41 -4.70 0.03 -9.24
N ARG A 42 -5.93 0.54 -9.09
CA ARG A 42 -7.11 -0.30 -8.88
C ARG A 42 -7.77 -0.59 -10.22
N SER A 43 -7.87 -1.87 -10.58
CA SER A 43 -8.45 -2.33 -11.84
C SER A 43 -9.61 -3.30 -11.57
N GLY A 44 -10.80 -2.75 -11.35
CA GLY A 44 -12.01 -3.55 -11.13
C GLY A 44 -11.94 -4.39 -9.86
N ALA A 45 -11.77 -5.71 -10.01
CA ALA A 45 -11.67 -6.64 -8.89
C ALA A 45 -10.24 -6.78 -8.34
N ASP A 46 -9.25 -6.39 -9.14
CA ASP A 46 -7.82 -6.61 -8.89
C ASP A 46 -7.11 -5.28 -8.61
N ASP A 47 -6.07 -5.35 -7.79
CA ASP A 47 -5.21 -4.22 -7.45
C ASP A 47 -3.77 -4.55 -7.87
N ASP A 48 -3.13 -3.63 -8.58
CA ASP A 48 -1.76 -3.80 -9.04
C ASP A 48 -0.83 -2.83 -8.33
N LEU A 49 0.20 -3.36 -7.65
CA LEU A 49 1.34 -2.59 -7.16
C LEU A 49 2.57 -2.93 -8.00
N THR A 50 3.01 -1.98 -8.81
CA THR A 50 4.25 -2.10 -9.60
C THR A 50 5.39 -1.39 -8.87
N VAL A 51 6.53 -2.06 -8.74
CA VAL A 51 7.77 -1.48 -8.19
C VAL A 51 8.82 -1.45 -9.30
N SER A 52 8.96 -0.28 -9.93
CA SER A 52 9.92 -0.06 -11.03
C SER A 52 11.36 0.14 -10.54
N GLN A 53 11.53 0.55 -9.28
CA GLN A 53 12.82 0.74 -8.63
C GLN A 53 12.71 0.27 -7.18
N LEU A 54 13.60 -0.65 -6.79
CA LEU A 54 13.69 -1.10 -5.40
C LEU A 54 14.17 0.04 -4.50
N PRO A 55 13.65 0.16 -3.27
CA PRO A 55 14.07 1.17 -2.31
C PRO A 55 15.51 0.96 -1.83
N SER A 56 16.16 1.99 -1.29
CA SER A 56 17.53 1.88 -0.74
C SER A 56 17.60 1.12 0.59
N LYS A 57 16.46 0.96 1.27
CA LYS A 57 16.28 0.18 2.50
C LYS A 57 15.00 -0.64 2.36
N PRO A 58 14.84 -1.77 3.06
CA PRO A 58 13.58 -2.50 3.04
C PRO A 58 12.44 -1.61 3.52
N VAL A 59 11.30 -1.69 2.84
CA VAL A 59 10.11 -0.89 3.14
C VAL A 59 8.91 -1.82 3.10
N THR A 60 8.03 -1.68 4.08
CA THR A 60 6.72 -2.34 4.08
C THR A 60 5.63 -1.31 3.78
N VAL A 61 4.72 -1.65 2.87
CA VAL A 61 3.52 -0.85 2.58
C VAL A 61 2.29 -1.65 2.95
N PHE A 62 1.32 -1.02 3.61
CA PHE A 62 0.11 -1.67 4.06
C PHE A 62 -1.13 -1.18 3.30
N PHE A 63 -2.00 -2.13 2.98
CA PHE A 63 -3.30 -1.90 2.34
C PHE A 63 -4.39 -2.53 3.22
N LEU A 64 -5.51 -1.81 3.38
CA LEU A 64 -6.70 -2.36 4.02
C LEU A 64 -7.53 -3.09 2.95
N CYS A 65 -8.05 -4.28 3.25
CA CYS A 65 -8.87 -5.09 2.34
C CYS A 65 -10.36 -4.99 2.66
N ASN A 66 -10.69 -4.92 3.95
CA ASN A 66 -12.02 -4.60 4.44
C ASN A 66 -11.95 -3.73 5.69
N LYS A 67 -12.86 -2.75 5.76
CA LYS A 67 -13.19 -2.09 7.02
C LYS A 67 -14.51 -2.68 7.48
N GLU A 68 -14.48 -3.69 8.33
CA GLU A 68 -15.71 -4.03 9.05
C GLU A 68 -16.03 -2.89 10.03
N PRO A 69 -17.28 -2.41 10.08
CA PRO A 69 -17.67 -1.43 11.08
C PRO A 69 -17.68 -2.08 12.46
N GLY A 70 -16.74 -1.68 13.34
CA GLY A 70 -16.63 -2.16 14.72
C GLY A 70 -15.16 -2.27 15.18
N PRO A 71 -14.91 -2.69 16.44
CA PRO A 71 -13.55 -2.83 16.99
C PRO A 71 -12.81 -4.08 16.46
N GLY A 72 -13.12 -4.51 15.23
CA GLY A 72 -12.59 -5.69 14.59
C GLY A 72 -11.24 -5.42 13.92
N VAL A 73 -10.33 -6.39 14.02
CA VAL A 73 -9.07 -6.44 13.29
C VAL A 73 -9.40 -6.42 11.80
N GLY A 74 -9.25 -5.27 11.14
CA GLY A 74 -9.41 -5.17 9.68
C GLY A 74 -8.48 -6.16 8.97
N CYS A 75 -8.86 -6.64 7.78
CA CYS A 75 -7.96 -7.43 6.95
C CYS A 75 -6.92 -6.49 6.33
N TRP A 76 -5.65 -6.73 6.63
CA TRP A 76 -4.52 -5.94 6.13
C TRP A 76 -3.62 -6.80 5.23
N ILE A 77 -3.18 -6.23 4.12
CA ILE A 77 -2.09 -6.76 3.29
C ILE A 77 -0.84 -5.94 3.57
N GLY A 78 0.20 -6.57 4.08
CA GLY A 78 1.55 -6.01 4.14
C GLY A 78 2.36 -6.48 2.94
N VAL A 79 2.88 -5.54 2.15
CA VAL A 79 3.81 -5.82 1.05
C VAL A 79 5.21 -5.39 1.48
N ASP A 80 6.05 -6.38 1.74
CA ASP A 80 7.47 -6.18 2.04
C ASP A 80 8.25 -6.04 0.74
N VAL A 81 8.86 -4.88 0.52
CA VAL A 81 9.73 -4.60 -0.63
C VAL A 81 11.17 -4.58 -0.16
N ALA A 82 11.95 -5.52 -0.69
CA ALA A 82 13.38 -5.63 -0.39
C ALA A 82 14.17 -4.41 -0.88
N ALA A 83 15.30 -4.15 -0.24
CA ALA A 83 16.22 -3.12 -0.69
C ALA A 83 16.88 -3.49 -2.03
N GLN A 84 17.27 -2.47 -2.80
CA GLN A 84 18.11 -2.64 -3.97
C GLN A 84 19.45 -3.28 -3.56
N PRO A 85 19.91 -4.33 -4.27
CA PRO A 85 21.23 -4.90 -4.03
C PRO A 85 22.34 -3.84 -4.22
N PRO A 86 23.47 -3.93 -3.50
CA PRO A 86 24.63 -3.10 -3.77
C PRO A 86 25.06 -3.26 -5.23
N LEU A 87 25.36 -2.13 -5.89
CA LEU A 87 26.09 -2.16 -7.15
C LEU A 87 27.52 -2.56 -6.79
N GLY A 88 27.95 -3.72 -7.28
CA GLY A 88 29.24 -4.34 -6.96
C GLY A 88 30.45 -3.52 -7.36
#